data_AF-A0A6V7WMP4-F1
#
_entry.id   AF-A0A6V7WMP4-F1
#
_cell.length_a   1.000
_cell.length_b   1.000
_cell.length_c   1.000
_cell.angle_alpha   90.00
_cell.angle_beta   90.00
_cell.angle_gamma   90.00
#
_symmetry.space_group_name_H-M   'P 1'
#
loop_
_entity.id
_entity.type
_entity.pdbx_description
1 polymer ?
#
loop_
_entity_poly.entity_id
_entity_poly.type
_entity_poly.pdbx_seq_one_letter_code
_entity_poly.pdbx_strand_id
1 'polypeptide(L)'
;MNLPSIKNDYSYFDIEPITGVVVGVQQKSQLNLGMLRGDLSITRNMRDLIVPIIWINESAIIDSKTREQLQIPIKVIFYAYIFGWFLLLFGSFCFSLIIGFVVVRQCRRMAQEINDSIDSPLINSPQLSDNNNGTVTDT
;
A
#
# COMPACT_ATOMS: atom_id res chain seq x y z
N MET A 1 -30.71 -33.85 -26.86
CA MET A 1 -30.17 -33.79 -25.49
C MET A 1 -28.65 -33.78 -25.64
N ASN A 2 -27.98 -32.67 -25.29
CA ASN A 2 -26.53 -32.58 -25.43
C ASN A 2 -25.87 -33.43 -24.35
N LEU A 3 -24.79 -34.12 -24.71
CA LEU A 3 -23.98 -34.87 -23.75
C LEU A 3 -23.28 -33.90 -22.79
N PRO A 4 -23.07 -34.30 -21.52
CA PRO A 4 -22.41 -33.46 -20.55
C PRO A 4 -21.02 -33.07 -21.05
N SER A 5 -20.74 -31.78 -21.01
CA SER A 5 -19.45 -31.23 -21.43
C SER A 5 -19.06 -30.09 -20.51
N ILE A 6 -17.77 -30.01 -20.19
CA ILE A 6 -17.23 -28.97 -19.30
C ILE A 6 -17.64 -27.58 -19.80
N LYS A 7 -17.60 -27.35 -21.11
CA LYS A 7 -17.96 -26.06 -21.72
C LYS A 7 -19.44 -25.68 -21.51
N ASN A 8 -20.35 -26.65 -21.47
CA ASN A 8 -21.78 -26.38 -21.41
C ASN A 8 -22.38 -26.53 -20.02
N ASP A 9 -21.71 -27.20 -19.09
CA ASP A 9 -22.29 -27.55 -17.78
C ASP A 9 -21.50 -27.00 -16.58
N TYR A 10 -20.39 -26.28 -16.84
CA TYR A 10 -19.69 -25.59 -15.76
C TYR A 10 -20.53 -24.45 -15.16
N SER A 11 -20.36 -24.27 -13.86
CA SER A 11 -20.84 -23.12 -13.10
C SER A 11 -19.64 -22.29 -12.64
N TYR A 12 -19.77 -20.97 -12.66
CA TYR A 12 -18.72 -20.05 -12.24
C TYR A 12 -19.28 -18.85 -11.47
N PHE A 13 -18.41 -18.29 -10.64
CA PHE A 13 -18.64 -17.05 -9.89
C PHE A 13 -17.40 -16.18 -10.07
N ASP A 14 -17.55 -15.11 -10.84
CA ASP A 14 -16.53 -14.10 -11.05
C ASP A 14 -16.66 -13.06 -9.93
N ILE A 15 -15.67 -13.02 -9.03
CA ILE A 15 -15.66 -12.15 -7.86
C ILE A 15 -14.53 -11.14 -8.01
N GLU A 16 -14.83 -9.87 -7.78
CA GLU A 16 -13.81 -8.83 -7.75
C GLU A 16 -12.98 -8.94 -6.46
N PRO A 17 -11.64 -9.03 -6.54
CA PRO A 17 -10.80 -9.43 -5.41
C PRO A 17 -10.66 -8.37 -4.31
N ILE A 18 -10.83 -7.08 -4.60
CA ILE A 18 -10.61 -6.00 -3.64
C ILE A 18 -11.87 -5.71 -2.81
N THR A 19 -13.03 -5.77 -3.44
CA THR A 19 -14.35 -5.42 -2.92
C THR A 19 -15.19 -6.65 -2.57
N GLY A 20 -14.85 -7.83 -3.12
CA GLY A 20 -15.60 -9.06 -2.92
C GLY A 20 -16.94 -9.11 -3.66
N VAL A 21 -17.22 -8.15 -4.53
CA VAL A 21 -18.48 -8.08 -5.27
C VAL A 21 -18.51 -9.09 -6.41
N VAL A 22 -19.61 -9.84 -6.54
CA VAL A 22 -19.84 -10.78 -7.64
C VAL A 22 -20.15 -10.02 -8.91
N VAL A 23 -19.24 -10.05 -9.89
CA VAL A 23 -19.34 -9.33 -11.17
C VAL A 23 -20.07 -10.13 -12.25
N GLY A 24 -19.99 -11.45 -12.13
CA GLY A 24 -20.67 -12.38 -13.02
C GLY A 24 -20.91 -13.70 -12.29
N VAL A 25 -22.09 -14.27 -12.48
CA VAL A 25 -22.41 -15.60 -12.00
C VAL A 25 -23.13 -16.36 -13.10
N GLN A 26 -22.76 -17.62 -13.23
CA GLN A 26 -23.46 -18.60 -14.03
C GLN A 26 -23.55 -19.87 -13.19
N GLN A 27 -24.75 -20.18 -12.71
CA GLN A 27 -25.05 -21.38 -11.95
C GLN A 27 -25.97 -22.29 -12.76
N LYS A 28 -25.57 -23.55 -12.90
CA LYS A 28 -26.35 -24.58 -13.58
C LYS A 28 -26.69 -25.65 -12.57
N SER A 29 -27.98 -25.86 -12.36
CA SER A 29 -28.50 -26.79 -11.35
C SER A 29 -29.47 -27.78 -12.00
N GLN A 30 -29.41 -29.03 -11.57
CA GLN A 30 -30.30 -30.09 -12.03
C GLN A 30 -31.13 -30.59 -10.85
N LEU A 31 -32.45 -30.58 -11.00
CA LEU A 31 -33.35 -31.19 -10.03
C LEU A 31 -33.60 -32.64 -10.41
N ASN A 32 -33.31 -33.53 -9.47
CA ASN A 32 -33.43 -34.98 -9.63
C ASN A 32 -34.43 -35.53 -8.62
N LEU A 33 -35.29 -36.44 -9.07
CA LEU A 33 -36.21 -37.19 -8.22
C LEU A 33 -35.71 -38.62 -8.06
N GLY A 34 -35.43 -39.01 -6.82
CA GLY A 34 -35.18 -40.40 -6.48
C GLY A 34 -36.50 -41.17 -6.43
N MET A 35 -36.70 -42.11 -7.35
CA MET A 35 -37.79 -43.06 -7.27
C MET A 35 -37.24 -44.34 -6.64
N LEU A 36 -37.68 -44.64 -5.43
CA LEU A 36 -37.30 -45.83 -4.70
C LEU A 36 -38.45 -46.85 -4.75
N ARG A 37 -38.10 -48.13 -4.86
CA ARG A 37 -39.04 -49.23 -4.72
C ARG A 37 -39.65 -49.18 -3.33
N GLY A 38 -40.97 -49.10 -3.27
CA GLY A 38 -41.74 -49.14 -2.03
C GLY A 38 -42.80 -50.24 -2.05
N ASP A 39 -43.52 -50.37 -0.93
CA ASP A 39 -44.61 -51.35 -0.80
C ASP A 39 -45.93 -50.93 -1.48
N LEU A 40 -46.02 -49.70 -1.99
CA LEU A 40 -47.17 -49.27 -2.79
C LEU A 40 -47.22 -50.04 -4.10
N SER A 41 -48.42 -50.50 -4.51
CA SER A 41 -48.57 -51.32 -5.72
C SER A 41 -48.02 -50.65 -6.99
N ILE A 42 -48.02 -49.31 -7.03
CA ILE A 42 -47.52 -48.52 -8.16
C ILE A 42 -45.98 -48.42 -8.22
N THR A 43 -45.28 -48.50 -7.08
CA THR A 43 -43.81 -48.44 -7.00
C THR A 43 -43.15 -49.79 -6.72
N ARG A 44 -43.94 -50.83 -6.39
CA ARG A 44 -43.48 -52.19 -6.06
C ARG A 44 -42.70 -52.88 -7.18
N ASN A 45 -43.03 -52.59 -8.45
CA ASN A 45 -42.32 -53.15 -9.60
C ASN A 45 -41.29 -52.20 -10.23
N MET A 46 -41.13 -50.98 -9.69
CA MET A 46 -40.09 -50.06 -10.14
C MET A 46 -38.71 -50.49 -9.65
N ARG A 47 -37.67 -50.08 -10.38
CA ARG A 47 -36.27 -50.15 -9.95
C ARG A 47 -35.89 -48.82 -9.32
N ASP A 48 -34.94 -48.87 -8.41
CA ASP A 48 -34.38 -47.65 -7.82
C ASP A 48 -33.65 -46.87 -8.91
N LEU A 49 -34.14 -45.66 -9.20
CA LEU A 49 -33.58 -44.84 -10.26
C LEU A 49 -33.76 -43.35 -9.98
N ILE A 50 -32.81 -42.56 -10.49
CA ILE A 50 -32.81 -41.11 -10.37
C ILE A 50 -33.34 -40.53 -11.68
N VAL A 51 -34.48 -39.85 -11.63
CA VAL A 51 -35.09 -39.22 -12.79
C VAL A 51 -34.72 -37.73 -12.81
N PRO A 52 -34.08 -37.23 -13.87
CA PRO A 52 -33.93 -35.79 -14.07
C PRO A 52 -35.30 -35.17 -14.37
N ILE A 53 -35.70 -34.16 -13.61
CA ILE A 53 -36.96 -33.44 -13.86
C ILE A 53 -36.68 -32.17 -14.66
N ILE A 54 -35.80 -31.29 -14.14
CA ILE A 54 -35.53 -29.98 -14.75
C ILE A 54 -34.06 -29.60 -14.64
N TRP A 55 -33.64 -28.73 -15.56
CA TRP A 55 -32.35 -28.07 -15.58
C TRP A 55 -32.56 -26.56 -15.51
N ILE A 56 -31.93 -25.91 -14.55
CA ILE A 56 -32.03 -24.48 -14.30
C ILE A 56 -30.67 -23.85 -14.65
N ASN A 57 -30.71 -22.81 -15.47
CA ASN A 57 -29.58 -21.96 -15.77
C ASN A 57 -29.88 -20.58 -15.16
N GLU A 58 -29.19 -20.27 -14.08
CA GLU A 58 -29.21 -18.96 -13.43
C GLU A 58 -27.96 -18.20 -13.86
N SER A 59 -28.15 -17.03 -14.47
CA SER A 59 -27.05 -16.16 -14.87
C SER A 59 -27.35 -14.73 -14.45
N ALA A 60 -26.38 -14.09 -13.80
CA ALA A 60 -26.44 -12.65 -13.53
C ALA A 60 -25.10 -12.02 -13.91
N ILE A 61 -25.18 -10.99 -14.74
CA ILE A 61 -24.01 -10.24 -15.23
C ILE A 61 -24.23 -8.78 -14.85
N ILE A 62 -23.24 -8.16 -14.21
CA ILE A 62 -23.31 -6.75 -13.89
C ILE A 62 -23.33 -5.90 -15.17
N ASP A 63 -24.32 -5.01 -15.26
CA ASP A 63 -24.46 -4.00 -16.32
C ASP A 63 -23.30 -2.99 -16.33
N SER A 64 -23.00 -2.45 -17.51
CA SER A 64 -21.88 -1.53 -17.73
C SER A 64 -21.90 -0.33 -16.77
N LYS A 65 -23.08 0.23 -16.47
CA LYS A 65 -23.23 1.36 -15.55
C LYS A 65 -22.84 0.99 -14.12
N THR A 66 -23.27 -0.18 -13.65
CA THR A 66 -22.95 -0.67 -12.31
C THR A 66 -21.47 -1.05 -12.21
N ARG A 67 -20.85 -1.52 -13.29
CA ARG A 67 -19.39 -1.77 -13.35
C ARG A 67 -18.60 -0.48 -13.16
N GLU A 68 -19.00 0.62 -13.81
CA GLU A 68 -18.33 1.91 -13.60
C GLU A 68 -18.44 2.39 -12.15
N GLN A 69 -19.61 2.21 -11.53
CA GLN A 69 -19.81 2.56 -10.13
C GLN A 69 -18.91 1.75 -9.19
N LEU A 70 -18.66 0.47 -9.50
CA LEU A 70 -17.72 -0.38 -8.75
C LEU A 70 -16.25 0.05 -8.92
N GLN A 71 -15.88 0.64 -10.05
CA GLN A 71 -14.50 1.11 -10.26
C GLN A 71 -14.16 2.37 -9.46
N ILE A 72 -15.15 3.19 -9.12
CA ILE A 72 -14.94 4.44 -8.37
C ILE A 72 -14.28 4.17 -7.00
N PRO A 73 -14.83 3.35 -6.09
CA PRO A 73 -14.23 3.12 -4.78
C PRO A 73 -12.83 2.51 -4.88
N ILE A 74 -12.61 1.61 -5.83
CA ILE A 74 -11.28 1.03 -6.09
C ILE A 74 -10.28 2.14 -6.43
N LYS A 75 -10.62 3.02 -7.38
CA LYS A 75 -9.77 4.16 -7.76
C LYS A 75 -9.48 5.08 -6.57
N VAL A 76 -10.48 5.38 -5.74
CA VAL A 76 -10.32 6.24 -4.56
C VAL A 76 -9.29 5.64 -3.60
N ILE A 77 -9.34 4.33 -3.33
CA ILE A 77 -8.37 3.65 -2.46
C ILE A 77 -6.95 3.77 -3.03
N PHE A 78 -6.77 3.52 -4.33
CA PHE A 78 -5.47 3.66 -4.98
C PHE A 78 -4.93 5.09 -4.92
N TYR A 79 -5.74 6.10 -5.23
CA TYR A 79 -5.32 7.49 -5.17
C TYR A 79 -5.00 7.94 -3.74
N ALA A 80 -5.79 7.53 -2.76
CA ALA A 80 -5.52 7.83 -1.35
C ALA A 80 -4.18 7.24 -0.89
N TYR A 81 -3.89 6.00 -1.29
CA TYR A 81 -2.62 5.34 -0.98
C TYR A 81 -1.43 6.09 -1.60
N ILE A 82 -1.49 6.38 -2.91
CA ILE A 82 -0.44 7.10 -3.63
C ILE A 82 -0.21 8.48 -3.02
N PHE A 83 -1.29 9.21 -2.74
CA PHE A 83 -1.24 10.54 -2.15
C PHE A 83 -0.64 10.50 -0.74
N GLY A 84 -1.00 9.51 0.08
CA GLY A 84 -0.44 9.31 1.40
C GLY A 84 1.08 9.12 1.36
N TRP A 85 1.59 8.27 0.46
CA TRP A 85 3.03 8.09 0.27
C TRP A 85 3.72 9.35 -0.20
N PHE A 86 3.11 10.07 -1.13
CA PHE A 86 3.64 11.33 -1.62
C PHE A 86 3.79 12.36 -0.50
N LEU A 87 2.78 12.51 0.37
CA LEU A 87 2.82 13.41 1.51
C LEU A 87 3.89 13.00 2.53
N LEU A 88 4.02 11.71 2.81
CA LEU A 88 5.04 11.20 3.75
C LEU A 88 6.46 11.46 3.24
N LEU A 89 6.73 11.15 1.97
CA LEU A 89 8.05 11.37 1.37
C LEU A 89 8.36 12.86 1.27
N PHE A 90 7.41 13.66 0.81
CA PHE A 90 7.58 15.10 0.67
C PHE A 90 7.77 15.79 2.04
N GLY A 91 6.97 15.40 3.04
CA GLY A 91 7.10 15.91 4.41
C GLY A 91 8.45 15.53 5.02
N SER A 92 8.88 14.27 4.87
CA SER A 92 10.17 13.80 5.34
C SER A 92 11.34 14.54 4.68
N PHE A 93 11.25 14.80 3.38
CA PHE A 93 12.26 15.56 2.64
C PHE A 93 12.36 17.00 3.15
N CYS A 94 11.24 17.72 3.25
CA CYS A 94 11.21 19.09 3.78
C CYS A 94 11.75 19.16 5.22
N PHE A 95 11.38 18.20 6.06
CA PHE A 95 11.84 18.13 7.44
C PHE A 95 13.37 17.94 7.52
N SER A 96 13.91 17.06 6.68
CA SER A 96 15.35 16.81 6.60
C SER A 96 16.13 18.06 6.14
N LEU A 97 15.58 18.82 5.18
CA LEU A 97 16.18 20.09 4.74
C LEU A 97 16.19 21.14 5.84
N ILE A 98 15.12 21.26 6.62
CA ILE A 98 15.04 22.22 7.73
C ILE A 98 16.10 21.88 8.80
N ILE A 99 16.20 20.61 9.20
CA ILE A 99 17.22 20.17 10.16
C ILE A 99 18.62 20.45 9.63
N GLY A 100 18.91 20.06 8.38
CA GLY A 100 20.20 20.30 7.76
C GLY A 100 20.55 21.79 7.74
N PHE A 101 19.59 22.65 7.40
CA PHE A 101 19.77 24.10 7.41
C PHE A 101 20.05 24.65 8.80
N VAL A 102 19.34 24.18 9.83
CA VAL A 102 19.56 24.60 11.23
C VAL A 102 20.95 24.18 11.71
N VAL A 103 21.35 22.93 11.47
CA VAL A 103 22.68 22.42 11.85
C VAL A 103 23.79 23.21 11.16
N VAL A 104 23.68 23.46 9.85
CA VAL A 104 24.66 24.27 9.11
C VAL A 104 24.77 25.67 9.70
N ARG A 105 23.65 26.33 10.02
CA ARG A 105 23.69 27.65 10.67
C ARG A 105 24.36 27.62 12.03
N GLN A 106 24.10 26.60 12.85
CA GLN A 106 24.75 26.45 14.16
C GLN A 106 26.25 26.22 14.01
N CYS A 107 26.67 25.32 13.13
CA CYS A 107 28.09 25.07 12.86
C CYS A 107 28.80 26.33 12.32
N ARG A 108 28.15 27.12 11.47
CA ARG A 108 28.71 28.38 10.97
C ARG A 108 28.91 29.42 12.08
N ARG A 109 27.97 29.52 13.04
CA ARG A 109 28.12 30.42 14.20
C ARG A 109 29.32 30.04 15.06
N MET A 110 29.46 28.76 15.38
CA MET A 110 30.60 28.26 16.18
C MET A 110 31.94 28.46 15.45
N ALA A 111 31.97 28.23 14.13
CA ALA A 111 33.17 28.45 13.34
C ALA A 111 33.57 29.94 13.29
N GLN A 112 32.60 30.86 13.25
CA GLN A 112 32.85 32.30 13.32
C GLN A 112 33.42 32.72 14.68
N GLU A 113 32.82 32.27 15.79
CA GLU A 113 33.32 32.56 17.15
C GLU A 113 34.77 32.07 17.36
N ILE A 114 35.11 30.91 16.81
CA ILE A 114 36.49 30.38 16.85
C ILE A 114 37.43 31.23 15.99
N ASN A 115 37.04 31.59 14.76
CA ASN A 115 37.89 32.36 13.86
C ASN A 115 38.18 33.76 14.41
N ASP A 116 37.16 34.43 14.97
CA ASP A 116 37.30 35.73 15.62
C ASP A 116 38.26 35.66 16.83
N SER A 117 38.25 34.54 17.58
CA SER A 117 39.18 34.32 18.70
C SER A 117 40.63 34.07 18.27
N ILE A 118 40.84 33.48 17.09
CA ILE A 118 42.17 33.22 16.51
C ILE A 118 42.79 34.49 15.92
N ASP A 119 41.98 35.38 15.34
CA ASP A 119 42.45 36.67 14.82
C ASP A 119 42.74 37.71 15.94
N SER A 120 42.31 37.41 17.18
CA SER A 120 42.40 38.32 18.32
C SER A 120 43.73 38.38 19.12
N PRO A 121 44.72 37.45 19.06
CA PRO A 121 45.93 37.56 19.86
C PRO A 121 47.19 37.72 19.00
N LEU A 122 47.46 38.93 18.53
CA LEU A 122 48.84 39.41 18.31
C LEU A 122 49.12 40.79 18.95
N ILE A 123 48.11 41.47 19.50
CA ILE A 123 48.28 42.82 20.05
C ILE A 123 48.73 42.84 21.52
N ASN A 124 48.58 41.74 22.26
CA ASN A 124 48.98 41.65 23.67
C ASN A 124 50.09 40.62 23.90
N SER A 125 51.23 40.80 23.23
CA SER A 125 52.50 40.24 23.74
C SER A 125 53.02 41.21 24.80
N PRO A 126 53.26 40.78 26.06
CA PRO A 126 53.94 41.62 27.04
C PRO A 126 55.32 41.95 26.47
N GLN A 127 55.60 43.22 26.24
CA GLN A 127 56.95 43.69 25.92
C GLN A 127 57.86 43.25 27.05
N LEU A 128 58.78 42.31 26.77
CA LEU A 128 59.84 41.93 27.68
C LEU A 128 60.68 43.19 27.93
N SER A 129 60.62 43.69 29.17
CA SER A 129 61.37 44.87 29.60
C SER A 129 62.87 44.55 29.60
N ASP A 130 63.57 44.97 28.54
CA ASP A 130 65.04 45.00 28.52
C ASP A 130 65.52 46.10 29.47
N ASN A 131 65.74 45.73 30.73
CA ASN A 131 66.55 46.49 31.66
C ASN A 131 67.99 45.99 31.51
N ASN A 132 68.84 46.82 30.89
CA ASN A 132 70.29 46.63 30.88
C ASN A 132 70.93 47.86 31.54
N ASN A 133 71.10 47.78 32.86
CA ASN A 133 71.89 48.73 33.63
C ASN A 133 73.36 48.28 33.58
N GLY A 134 74.15 48.87 32.69
CA GLY A 134 75.58 48.65 32.56
C GLY A 134 76.33 49.95 32.84
N THR A 135 76.72 50.13 34.10
CA THR A 135 77.69 51.15 34.53
C THR A 135 79.05 50.80 33.96
N VAL A 136 79.57 51.60 33.03
CA VAL A 136 80.98 51.54 32.62
C VAL A 136 81.61 52.87 33.02
N THR A 137 82.39 52.79 34.10
CA THR A 137 83.45 53.74 34.44
C THR A 137 84.48 53.78 33.33
N ASP A 138 84.92 54.96 32.90
CA ASP A 138 86.36 55.17 32.63
C ASP A 138 86.72 56.67 32.49
N THR A 139 87.80 57.00 33.20
CA THR A 139 88.76 58.13 33.10
C THR A 139 88.28 59.57 33.33
#